data_AF-A0A0J9X7I5-F1
#
_entry.id   AF-A0A0J9X7I5-F1
#
_cell.length_a   1.000
_cell.length_b   1.000
_cell.length_c   1.000
_cell.angle_alpha   90.00
_cell.angle_beta   90.00
_cell.angle_gamma   90.00
#
_symmetry.space_group_name_H-M   'P 1'
#
loop_
_entity.id
_entity.type
_entity.pdbx_description
1 polymer ?
#
loop_
_entity_poly.entity_id
_entity_poly.type
_entity_poly.pdbx_seq_one_letter_code
_entity_poly.pdbx_strand_id
1 'polypeptide(L)'
;MAQSISVYTPLAYVFVVVTALIIFSSVHRRRKIASLYSTEPIFNTNFARDNYFALKDLPKSPPEKILKAALLRWASEDVRKLLKLKTSKEILSTLHQRGSVGDNTWTKFLTQEKQVEVELNTIAQEANELKPEWANTLFQTAQEIALNQGLRKRLVETQKLKEDYQEQFDKVQKRTLEELTK
;
A
#
# COMPACT_ATOMS: atom_id res chain seq x y z
N MET A 1 -68.89 17.83 -6.16
CA MET A 1 -68.06 18.00 -4.95
C MET A 1 -66.60 17.89 -5.36
N ALA A 2 -65.96 19.00 -5.71
CA ALA A 2 -64.55 19.03 -6.08
C ALA A 2 -63.74 19.13 -4.78
N GLN A 3 -63.11 18.04 -4.37
CA GLN A 3 -62.17 18.04 -3.25
C GLN A 3 -60.97 18.90 -3.66
N SER A 4 -60.78 20.04 -3.00
CA SER A 4 -59.58 20.84 -3.10
C SER A 4 -58.42 20.00 -2.58
N ILE A 5 -57.63 19.45 -3.51
CA ILE A 5 -56.40 18.73 -3.18
C ILE A 5 -55.47 19.77 -2.54
N SER A 6 -55.36 19.65 -1.22
CA SER A 6 -54.56 20.51 -0.38
C SER A 6 -53.10 20.51 -0.84
N VAL A 7 -52.50 21.69 -1.03
CA VAL A 7 -51.08 21.87 -1.44
C VAL A 7 -50.12 21.17 -0.46
N TYR A 8 -50.55 20.97 0.79
CA TYR A 8 -49.81 20.24 1.80
C TYR A 8 -49.61 18.75 1.48
N THR A 9 -50.54 18.11 0.76
CA THR A 9 -50.46 16.67 0.42
C THR A 9 -49.27 16.34 -0.50
N PRO A 10 -49.05 17.03 -1.64
CA PRO A 10 -47.85 16.78 -2.46
C PRO A 10 -46.55 17.20 -1.76
N LEU A 11 -46.56 18.25 -0.93
CA LEU A 11 -45.40 18.65 -0.12
C LEU A 11 -45.01 17.58 0.91
N ALA A 12 -45.99 17.01 1.62
CA ALA A 12 -45.77 15.93 2.57
C ALA A 12 -45.24 14.66 1.88
N TYR A 13 -45.75 14.32 0.70
CA TYR A 13 -45.25 13.20 -0.10
C TYR A 13 -43.78 13.37 -0.47
N VAL A 14 -43.40 14.55 -0.99
CA VAL A 14 -41.99 14.85 -1.32
C VAL A 14 -41.11 14.77 -0.07
N PHE A 15 -41.56 15.31 1.06
CA PHE A 15 -40.80 15.25 2.31
C PHE A 15 -40.54 13.82 2.77
N VAL A 16 -41.54 12.94 2.71
CA VAL A 16 -41.38 11.51 3.06
C VAL A 16 -40.41 10.81 2.09
N VAL A 17 -40.51 11.08 0.79
CA VAL A 17 -39.60 10.49 -0.20
C VAL A 17 -38.16 10.97 0.01
N VAL A 18 -37.95 12.27 0.22
CA VAL A 18 -36.61 12.84 0.43
C VAL A 18 -36.00 12.31 1.73
N THR A 19 -36.76 12.26 2.83
CA THR A 19 -36.26 11.71 4.09
C THR A 19 -35.92 10.22 3.97
N ALA A 20 -36.77 9.43 3.31
CA ALA A 20 -36.49 8.02 3.03
C ALA A 20 -35.22 7.83 2.17
N LEU A 21 -35.03 8.66 1.13
CA LEU A 21 -33.84 8.64 0.28
C LEU A 21 -32.57 9.01 1.05
N ILE A 22 -32.63 10.02 1.90
CA ILE A 22 -31.49 10.43 2.75
C ILE A 22 -31.12 9.29 3.71
N ILE A 23 -32.10 8.70 4.38
CA ILE A 23 -31.88 7.57 5.29
C ILE A 23 -31.26 6.40 4.53
N PHE A 24 -31.85 5.99 3.40
CA PHE A 24 -31.33 4.90 2.57
C PHE A 24 -29.91 5.15 2.09
N SER A 25 -29.63 6.34 1.53
CA SER A 25 -28.31 6.74 1.05
C SER A 25 -27.26 6.69 2.18
N SER A 26 -27.61 7.20 3.36
CA SER A 26 -26.72 7.19 4.52
C SER A 26 -26.40 5.77 5.00
N VAL A 27 -27.41 4.90 5.11
CA VAL A 27 -27.24 3.52 5.58
C VAL A 27 -26.47 2.69 4.54
N HIS A 28 -26.82 2.81 3.26
CA HIS A 28 -26.13 2.11 2.19
C HIS A 28 -24.65 2.52 2.11
N ARG A 29 -24.35 3.82 2.19
CA ARG A 29 -22.97 4.31 2.17
C ARG A 29 -22.18 3.83 3.40
N ARG A 30 -22.78 3.85 4.59
CA ARG A 30 -22.15 3.31 5.81
C ARG A 30 -21.84 1.82 5.68
N ARG A 31 -22.78 1.02 5.17
CA ARG A 31 -22.56 -0.43 4.93
C ARG A 31 -21.48 -0.69 3.88
N LYS A 32 -21.48 0.07 2.78
CA LYS A 32 -20.45 -0.03 1.75
C LYS A 32 -19.07 0.28 2.33
N ILE A 33 -18.95 1.34 3.12
CA ILE A 33 -17.71 1.69 3.82
C ILE A 33 -17.28 0.59 4.80
N ALA A 34 -18.19 0.03 5.60
CA ALA A 34 -17.89 -1.06 6.51
C ALA A 34 -17.36 -2.31 5.77
N SER A 35 -17.92 -2.64 4.60
CA SER A 35 -17.46 -3.75 3.77
C SER A 35 -16.06 -3.54 3.15
N LEU A 36 -15.67 -2.27 2.96
CA LEU A 36 -14.31 -1.93 2.52
C LEU A 36 -13.31 -2.10 3.68
N TYR A 37 -13.68 -1.72 4.90
CA TYR A 37 -12.84 -1.89 6.10
C TYR A 37 -12.65 -3.34 6.54
N SER A 38 -13.60 -4.23 6.24
CA SER A 38 -13.47 -5.65 6.59
C SER A 38 -12.50 -6.43 5.71
N THR A 39 -11.85 -5.78 4.74
CA THR A 39 -10.86 -6.43 3.90
C THR A 39 -9.45 -6.25 4.45
N GLU A 40 -8.71 -7.36 4.47
CA GLU A 40 -7.26 -7.37 4.68
C GLU A 40 -6.48 -6.42 3.72
N PRO A 41 -5.56 -5.59 4.24
CA PRO A 41 -4.76 -4.68 3.43
C PRO A 41 -3.76 -5.43 2.55
N ILE A 42 -3.45 -4.87 1.36
CA ILE A 42 -2.51 -5.46 0.39
C ILE A 42 -1.07 -5.50 0.91
N PHE A 43 -0.71 -4.51 1.72
CA PHE A 43 0.58 -4.42 2.39
C PHE A 43 0.41 -4.60 3.89
N ASN A 44 1.39 -5.26 4.50
CA ASN A 44 1.48 -5.39 5.94
C ASN A 44 1.68 -4.02 6.61
N THR A 45 1.42 -3.97 7.92
CA THR A 45 1.62 -2.78 8.77
C THR A 45 3.01 -2.17 8.59
N ASN A 46 3.05 -0.84 8.54
CA ASN A 46 4.27 -0.08 8.31
C ASN A 46 5.07 0.13 9.60
N PHE A 47 5.85 -0.86 10.01
CA PHE A 47 6.68 -0.76 11.22
C PHE A 47 7.68 0.41 11.19
N ALA A 48 8.13 0.85 10.01
CA ALA A 48 9.07 1.96 9.90
C ALA A 48 8.43 3.30 10.32
N ARG A 49 7.17 3.50 9.94
CA ARG A 49 6.35 4.63 10.39
C ARG A 49 6.12 4.56 11.89
N ASP A 50 5.68 3.41 12.38
CA ASP A 50 5.32 3.24 13.79
C ASP A 50 6.56 3.45 14.69
N ASN A 51 7.73 2.97 14.26
CA ASN A 51 9.00 3.24 14.94
C ASN A 51 9.37 4.73 14.93
N TYR A 52 9.10 5.47 13.85
CA TYR A 52 9.35 6.91 13.79
C TYR A 52 8.50 7.66 14.82
N PHE A 53 7.19 7.40 14.86
CA PHE A 53 6.31 8.04 15.84
C PHE A 53 6.62 7.59 17.27
N ALA A 54 6.91 6.31 17.49
CA ALA A 54 7.36 5.83 18.79
C ALA A 54 8.62 6.55 19.28
N LEU A 55 9.56 6.88 18.38
CA LEU A 55 10.74 7.68 18.70
C LEU A 55 10.40 9.16 18.96
N LYS A 56 9.44 9.73 18.22
CA LYS A 56 8.96 11.11 18.40
C LYS A 56 8.22 11.29 19.74
N ASP A 57 7.51 10.26 20.19
CA ASP A 57 6.71 10.25 21.42
C ASP A 57 7.53 9.98 22.69
N LEU A 58 8.84 9.71 22.57
CA LEU A 58 9.69 9.48 23.74
C LEU A 58 9.78 10.75 24.62
N PRO A 59 9.75 10.59 25.97
CA PRO A 59 9.80 11.73 26.89
C PRO A 59 11.14 12.49 26.82
N LYS A 60 12.22 11.78 26.43
CA LYS A 60 13.51 12.38 26.12
C LYS A 60 13.66 12.42 24.61
N SER A 61 13.66 13.63 24.05
CA SER A 61 13.82 13.83 22.61
C SER A 61 15.08 13.11 22.11
N PRO A 62 14.93 12.18 21.14
CA PRO A 62 16.07 11.45 20.61
C PRO A 62 17.00 12.41 19.85
N PRO A 63 18.29 12.06 19.70
CA PRO A 63 19.19 12.79 18.83
C PRO A 63 18.59 12.96 17.43
N GLU A 64 18.67 14.19 16.90
CA GLU A 64 18.09 14.57 15.60
C GLU A 64 18.55 13.63 14.45
N LYS A 65 19.80 13.15 14.51
CA LYS A 65 20.35 12.19 13.54
C LYS A 65 19.57 10.88 13.50
N ILE A 66 19.12 10.38 14.66
CA ILE A 66 18.35 9.13 14.77
C ILE A 66 16.95 9.36 14.18
N LEU A 67 16.33 10.50 14.48
CA LEU A 67 15.00 10.84 13.95
C LEU A 67 15.02 10.97 12.42
N LYS A 68 16.04 11.64 11.88
CA LYS A 68 16.27 11.73 10.42
C LYS A 68 16.53 10.38 9.77
N ALA A 69 17.29 9.49 10.42
CA ALA A 69 17.52 8.14 9.93
C ALA A 69 16.25 7.29 9.94
N ALA A 70 15.43 7.41 10.98
CA ALA A 70 14.13 6.74 11.08
C ALA A 70 13.16 7.22 9.99
N LEU A 71 13.09 8.54 9.76
CA LEU A 71 12.27 9.10 8.67
C LEU A 71 12.75 8.62 7.30
N LEU A 72 14.06 8.58 7.06
CA LEU A 72 14.64 8.06 5.83
C LEU A 72 14.33 6.58 5.63
N ARG A 73 14.33 5.79 6.72
CA ARG A 73 13.93 4.38 6.68
C ARG A 73 12.45 4.23 6.31
N TRP A 74 11.57 5.02 6.93
CA TRP A 74 10.15 5.06 6.59
C TRP A 74 9.94 5.43 5.11
N ALA A 75 10.56 6.52 4.65
CA ALA A 75 10.50 6.94 3.25
C ALA A 75 10.98 5.85 2.28
N SER A 76 12.07 5.15 2.60
CA SER A 76 12.60 4.07 1.74
C SER A 76 11.62 2.91 1.55
N GLU A 77 10.86 2.53 2.59
CA GLU A 77 9.86 1.46 2.49
C GLU A 77 8.62 1.92 1.71
N ASP A 78 8.17 3.17 1.88
CA ASP A 78 6.99 3.68 1.18
C ASP A 78 7.28 3.97 -0.30
N VAL A 79 8.48 4.46 -0.62
CA VAL A 79 8.95 4.56 -2.01
C VAL A 79 9.02 3.17 -2.66
N ARG A 80 9.50 2.16 -1.94
CA ARG A 80 9.50 0.78 -2.44
C ARG A 80 8.07 0.26 -2.70
N LYS A 81 7.11 0.55 -1.82
CA LYS A 81 5.68 0.22 -2.05
C LYS A 81 5.14 0.96 -3.28
N LEU A 82 5.43 2.24 -3.42
CA LEU A 82 5.01 3.06 -4.57
C LEU A 82 5.51 2.47 -5.89
N LEU A 83 6.80 2.11 -5.97
CA LEU A 83 7.36 1.48 -7.18
C LEU A 83 6.65 0.18 -7.52
N LYS A 84 6.38 -0.67 -6.51
CA LYS A 84 5.66 -1.93 -6.70
C LYS A 84 4.20 -1.70 -7.13
N LEU A 85 3.53 -0.70 -6.57
CA LEU A 85 2.18 -0.33 -6.96
C LEU A 85 2.15 0.18 -8.41
N LYS A 86 3.08 1.05 -8.79
CA LYS A 86 3.16 1.60 -10.15
C LYS A 86 3.28 0.50 -11.21
N THR A 87 4.18 -0.47 -11.00
CA THR A 87 4.32 -1.61 -11.93
C THR A 87 3.11 -2.54 -11.91
N SER A 88 2.52 -2.76 -10.74
CA SER A 88 1.34 -3.62 -10.60
C SER A 88 0.07 -3.00 -11.21
N LYS A 89 -0.04 -1.67 -11.22
CA LYS A 89 -1.22 -0.95 -11.74
C LYS A 89 -1.48 -1.24 -13.20
N GLU A 90 -0.44 -1.24 -14.02
CA GLU A 90 -0.53 -1.51 -15.46
C GLU A 90 -1.04 -2.95 -15.72
N ILE A 91 -0.46 -3.92 -15.00
CA ILE A 91 -0.82 -5.33 -15.10
C ILE A 91 -2.26 -5.56 -14.62
N LEU A 92 -2.60 -5.02 -13.44
CA LEU A 92 -3.92 -5.20 -12.84
C LEU A 92 -5.02 -4.48 -13.63
N SER A 93 -4.75 -3.31 -14.20
CA SER A 93 -5.69 -2.60 -15.07
C SER A 93 -6.07 -3.47 -16.28
N THR A 94 -5.06 -4.07 -16.92
CA THR A 94 -5.28 -4.98 -18.06
C THR A 94 -6.06 -6.23 -17.65
N LEU A 95 -5.73 -6.81 -16.50
CA LEU A 95 -6.38 -8.02 -16.00
C LEU A 95 -7.83 -7.77 -15.55
N HIS A 96 -8.10 -6.57 -15.02
CA HIS A 96 -9.42 -6.11 -14.65
C HIS A 96 -10.31 -5.86 -15.88
N GLN A 97 -9.78 -5.22 -16.93
CA GLN A 97 -10.49 -5.04 -18.21
C GLN A 97 -10.88 -6.37 -18.87
N ARG A 98 -10.07 -7.42 -18.67
CA ARG A 98 -10.35 -8.80 -19.14
C ARG A 98 -11.36 -9.56 -18.27
N GLY A 99 -11.83 -8.96 -17.17
CA GLY A 99 -12.77 -9.59 -16.23
C GLY A 99 -12.15 -10.69 -15.35
N SER A 100 -10.82 -10.87 -15.38
CA SER A 100 -10.14 -11.88 -14.54
C SER A 100 -9.89 -11.40 -13.11
N VAL A 101 -10.03 -10.09 -12.85
CA VAL A 101 -9.95 -9.47 -11.52
C VAL A 101 -11.27 -8.76 -11.23
N GLY A 102 -11.90 -9.12 -10.11
CA GLY A 102 -13.16 -8.48 -9.69
C GLY A 102 -12.99 -7.04 -9.20
N ASP A 103 -14.06 -6.26 -9.30
CA ASP A 103 -14.15 -4.83 -8.95
C ASP A 103 -13.70 -4.53 -7.51
N ASN A 104 -13.97 -5.46 -6.59
CA ASN A 104 -13.58 -5.31 -5.19
C ASN A 104 -12.05 -5.28 -5.04
N THR A 105 -11.33 -6.15 -5.75
CA THR A 105 -9.86 -6.19 -5.76
C THR A 105 -9.26 -4.95 -6.40
N TRP A 106 -9.86 -4.49 -7.49
CA TRP A 106 -9.44 -3.25 -8.15
C TRP A 106 -9.64 -2.02 -7.25
N THR A 107 -10.81 -1.93 -6.60
CA THR A 107 -11.10 -0.84 -5.65
C THR A 107 -10.13 -0.85 -4.46
N LYS A 108 -9.76 -2.02 -3.95
CA LYS A 108 -8.74 -2.16 -2.89
C LYS A 108 -7.38 -1.65 -3.33
N PHE A 109 -6.97 -2.01 -4.54
CA PHE A 109 -5.71 -1.57 -5.12
C PHE A 109 -5.64 -0.03 -5.21
N LEU A 110 -6.69 0.61 -5.74
CA LEU A 110 -6.78 2.08 -5.80
C LEU A 110 -6.81 2.73 -4.40
N THR A 111 -7.50 2.10 -3.44
CA THR A 111 -7.51 2.57 -2.05
C THR A 111 -6.10 2.54 -1.45
N GLN A 112 -5.35 1.47 -1.68
CA GLN A 112 -3.99 1.32 -1.19
C GLN A 112 -3.02 2.30 -1.87
N GLU A 113 -3.17 2.53 -3.17
CA GLU A 113 -2.43 3.57 -3.89
C GLU A 113 -2.64 4.93 -3.23
N LYS A 114 -3.90 5.27 -2.93
CA LYS A 114 -4.20 6.53 -2.25
C LYS A 114 -3.63 6.61 -0.84
N GLN A 115 -3.66 5.51 -0.09
CA GLN A 115 -3.06 5.45 1.24
C GLN A 115 -1.55 5.73 1.18
N VAL A 116 -0.83 5.12 0.24
CA VAL A 116 0.62 5.36 0.08
C VAL A 116 0.90 6.80 -0.33
N GLU A 117 0.08 7.42 -1.20
CA GLU A 117 0.22 8.85 -1.51
C GLU A 117 0.06 9.75 -0.27
N VAL A 118 -0.91 9.43 0.60
CA VAL A 118 -1.10 10.17 1.86
C VAL A 118 0.09 9.99 2.80
N GLU A 119 0.62 8.76 2.92
CA GLU A 119 1.83 8.50 3.72
C GLU A 119 3.04 9.29 3.17
N LEU A 120 3.25 9.32 1.86
CA LEU A 120 4.32 10.12 1.23
C LEU A 120 4.17 11.62 1.47
N ASN A 121 2.95 12.16 1.40
CA ASN A 121 2.69 13.56 1.73
C ASN A 121 2.99 13.86 3.21
N THR A 122 2.68 12.91 4.10
CA THR A 122 2.99 13.04 5.54
C THR A 122 4.50 13.03 5.77
N ILE A 123 5.24 12.14 5.11
CA ILE A 123 6.70 12.11 5.14
C ILE A 123 7.29 13.43 4.65
N ALA A 124 6.73 14.02 3.58
CA ALA A 124 7.20 15.29 3.05
C ALA A 124 7.02 16.43 4.06
N GLN A 125 5.87 16.46 4.75
CA GLN A 125 5.60 17.43 5.81
C GLN A 125 6.56 17.27 6.99
N GLU A 126 6.74 16.05 7.48
CA GLU A 126 7.67 15.73 8.57
C GLU A 126 9.13 16.04 8.20
N ALA A 127 9.53 15.78 6.95
CA ALA A 127 10.86 16.11 6.47
C ALA A 127 11.11 17.63 6.50
N ASN A 128 10.12 18.41 6.04
CA ASN A 128 10.20 19.86 6.03
C ASN A 128 10.13 20.48 7.44
N GLU A 129 9.44 19.82 8.38
CA GLU A 129 9.46 20.18 9.81
C GLU A 129 10.86 20.04 10.41
N LEU A 130 11.57 18.94 10.08
CA LEU A 130 12.94 18.70 10.57
C LEU A 130 13.99 19.57 9.88
N LYS A 131 13.84 19.83 8.59
CA LYS A 131 14.72 20.70 7.82
C LYS A 131 13.96 21.27 6.61
N PRO A 132 13.88 22.61 6.45
CA PRO A 132 13.25 23.22 5.30
C PRO A 132 13.82 22.69 3.97
N GLU A 133 12.94 22.45 2.99
CA GLU A 133 13.27 21.96 1.65
C GLU A 133 13.98 20.59 1.60
N TRP A 134 13.92 19.79 2.67
CA TRP A 134 14.58 18.50 2.71
C TRP A 134 13.82 17.40 1.95
N ALA A 135 12.49 17.50 1.84
CA ALA A 135 11.63 16.47 1.25
C ALA A 135 12.09 16.00 -0.15
N ASN A 136 12.45 16.94 -1.03
CA ASN A 136 12.89 16.63 -2.40
C ASN A 136 14.12 15.72 -2.41
N THR A 137 15.17 16.11 -1.68
CA THR A 137 16.40 15.32 -1.58
C THR A 137 16.20 14.02 -0.80
N LEU A 138 15.34 14.02 0.21
CA LEU A 138 15.01 12.83 0.99
C LEU A 138 14.39 11.73 0.13
N PHE A 139 13.44 12.06 -0.75
CA PHE A 139 12.83 11.06 -1.63
C PHE A 139 13.80 10.53 -2.69
N GLN A 140 14.69 11.36 -3.21
CA GLN A 140 15.77 10.92 -4.11
C GLN A 140 16.67 9.89 -3.41
N THR A 141 17.15 10.20 -2.20
CA THR A 141 17.98 9.27 -1.43
C THR A 141 17.20 8.00 -1.02
N ALA A 142 15.93 8.14 -0.62
CA ALA A 142 15.08 7.00 -0.27
C ALA A 142 14.87 6.04 -1.45
N GLN A 143 14.71 6.58 -2.66
CA GLN A 143 14.62 5.81 -3.90
C GLN A 143 15.89 5.00 -4.17
N GLU A 144 17.07 5.63 -4.04
CA GLU A 144 18.35 4.94 -4.19
C GLU A 144 18.54 3.84 -3.15
N ILE A 145 18.19 4.10 -1.89
CA ILE A 145 18.24 3.11 -0.81
C ILE A 145 17.31 1.93 -1.11
N ALA A 146 16.08 2.19 -1.53
CA ALA A 146 15.11 1.16 -1.86
C ALA A 146 15.61 0.23 -2.98
N LEU A 147 16.18 0.82 -4.04
CA LEU A 147 16.77 0.07 -5.15
C LEU A 147 18.00 -0.72 -4.71
N ASN A 148 18.91 -0.11 -3.94
CA ASN A 148 20.11 -0.77 -3.44
C ASN A 148 19.77 -1.97 -2.55
N GLN A 149 18.81 -1.81 -1.62
CA GLN A 149 18.33 -2.90 -0.78
C GLN A 149 17.73 -4.04 -1.62
N GLY A 150 16.97 -3.73 -2.66
CA GLY A 150 16.45 -4.72 -3.60
C GLY A 150 17.56 -5.48 -4.33
N LEU A 151 18.59 -4.77 -4.81
CA LEU A 151 19.76 -5.38 -5.46
C LEU A 151 20.56 -6.27 -4.52
N ARG A 152 20.86 -5.80 -3.30
CA ARG A 152 21.60 -6.58 -2.29
C ARG A 152 20.87 -7.88 -1.94
N LYS A 153 19.55 -7.83 -1.77
CA LYS A 153 18.74 -9.04 -1.49
C LYS A 153 18.89 -10.06 -2.61
N ARG A 154 18.75 -9.63 -3.86
CA ARG A 154 18.94 -10.50 -5.03
C ARG A 154 20.34 -11.09 -5.12
N LEU A 155 21.38 -10.31 -4.85
CA LEU A 155 22.76 -10.82 -4.86
C LEU A 155 22.96 -11.93 -3.82
N VAL A 156 22.42 -11.75 -2.61
CA VAL A 156 22.49 -12.76 -1.55
C VAL A 156 21.69 -14.01 -1.93
N GLU A 157 20.50 -13.84 -2.51
CA GLU A 157 19.66 -14.96 -2.99
C GLU A 157 20.35 -15.74 -4.13
N THR A 158 20.95 -15.05 -5.10
CA THR A 158 21.68 -15.68 -6.20
C THR A 158 22.89 -16.49 -5.71
N GLN A 159 23.59 -16.03 -4.67
CA GLN A 159 24.72 -16.77 -4.10
C GLN A 159 24.26 -18.10 -3.48
N LYS A 160 23.16 -18.10 -2.73
CA LYS A 160 22.56 -19.33 -2.18
C LYS A 160 22.11 -20.28 -3.29
N LEU A 161 21.44 -19.73 -4.29
CA LEU A 161 20.95 -20.50 -5.42
C LEU A 161 22.10 -21.19 -6.17
N LYS A 162 23.25 -20.52 -6.31
CA LYS A 162 24.45 -21.09 -6.92
C LYS A 162 24.95 -22.30 -6.13
N GLU A 163 25.02 -22.20 -4.80
CA GLU A 163 25.46 -23.30 -3.91
C GLU A 163 24.53 -24.50 -4.06
N ASP A 164 23.21 -24.28 -4.02
CA ASP A 164 22.21 -25.32 -4.24
C ASP A 164 22.38 -26.00 -5.61
N TYR A 165 22.57 -25.21 -6.68
CA TYR A 165 22.80 -25.76 -8.02
C TYR A 165 24.08 -26.56 -8.14
N GLN A 166 25.16 -26.15 -7.47
CA GLN A 166 26.42 -26.89 -7.46
C GLN A 166 26.24 -28.25 -6.79
N GLU A 167 25.55 -28.30 -5.65
CA GLU A 167 25.26 -29.58 -4.98
C GLU A 167 24.41 -30.51 -5.85
N GLN A 168 23.41 -29.98 -6.54
CA GLN A 168 22.59 -30.77 -7.47
C GLN A 168 23.41 -31.27 -8.65
N PHE A 169 24.26 -30.42 -9.21
CA PHE A 169 25.14 -30.78 -10.32
C PHE A 169 26.12 -31.91 -9.93
N ASP A 170 26.75 -31.80 -8.76
CA ASP A 170 27.68 -32.82 -8.26
C ASP A 170 26.98 -34.17 -8.00
N LYS A 171 25.73 -34.15 -7.52
CA LYS A 171 24.91 -35.37 -7.35
C LYS A 171 24.62 -36.03 -8.70
N VAL A 172 24.24 -35.24 -9.70
CA VAL A 172 24.00 -35.73 -11.06
C VAL A 172 25.28 -36.29 -11.65
N GLN A 173 26.41 -35.58 -11.53
CA GLN A 173 27.70 -36.03 -12.04
C GLN A 173 28.13 -37.36 -11.42
N LYS A 174 28.00 -37.52 -10.09
CA LYS A 174 28.30 -38.79 -9.40
C LYS A 174 27.43 -39.93 -9.91
N ARG A 175 26.11 -39.70 -10.04
CA ARG A 175 25.18 -40.70 -10.60
C ARG A 175 25.57 -41.11 -12.02
N THR A 176 25.89 -40.15 -12.89
CA THR A 176 26.31 -40.46 -14.27
C THR A 176 27.61 -41.26 -14.30
N LEU A 177 28.58 -40.95 -13.42
CA LEU A 177 29.81 -41.73 -13.31
C LEU A 177 29.55 -43.16 -12.81
N GLU A 178 28.63 -43.36 -11.87
CA GLU A 178 28.21 -44.68 -11.40
C GLU A 178 27.51 -45.49 -12.51
N GLU A 179 26.72 -44.83 -13.37
CA GLU A 179 26.07 -45.47 -14.53
C GLU A 179 27.07 -45.89 -15.62
N LEU A 180 28.16 -45.13 -15.80
CA LEU A 180 29.21 -45.42 -16.80
C LEU A 180 30.22 -46.49 -16.38
N THR A 181 30.32 -46.77 -15.07
CA THR A 181 31.29 -47.73 -14.50
C THR A 181 30.70 -49.12 -14.27
N LYS A 182 29.40 -49.30 -14.51
CA LYS A 182 28.71 -50.61 -14.58
C LYS A 182 28.64 -51.11 -16.01
#